data_AF-A0A4V1ZH69-F1
#
_entry.id   AF-A0A4V1ZH69-F1
#
_cell.length_a   1.000
_cell.length_b   1.000
_cell.length_c   1.000
_cell.angle_alpha   90.00
_cell.angle_beta   90.00
_cell.angle_gamma   90.00
#
_symmetry.space_group_name_H-M   'P 1'
#
loop_
_entity.id
_entity.type
_entity.pdbx_description
1 polymer ?
#
loop_
_entity_poly.entity_id
_entity_poly.type
_entity_poly.pdbx_seq_one_letter_code
_entity_poly.pdbx_strand_id
1 'polypeptide(L)'
;MRDLVASYLGTILPTVCPVAPPGAQAYADQMTGYVMWGVLILLGIGVIVGLGAIVGGRVFSMPHASKGGIVSLTMMFIAGIAYMVVPPMVAGITGSGCV
;
A
#
# COMPACT_ATOMS: atom_id res chain seq x y z
N MET A 1 17.23 18.42 -15.58
CA MET A 1 17.30 19.82 -15.04
C MET A 1 16.83 19.88 -13.59
N ARG A 2 15.81 19.10 -13.19
CA ARG A 2 15.43 18.85 -11.79
C ARG A 2 16.55 18.19 -10.97
N ASP A 3 17.40 17.42 -11.66
CA ASP A 3 18.50 16.64 -11.09
C ASP A 3 19.64 17.54 -10.59
N LEU A 4 19.90 18.67 -11.28
CA LEU A 4 20.94 19.63 -10.92
C LEU A 4 20.56 20.47 -9.68
N VAL A 5 19.27 20.79 -9.53
CA VAL A 5 18.75 21.56 -8.39
C VAL A 5 18.77 20.73 -7.10
N ALA A 6 18.53 19.42 -7.20
CA ALA A 6 18.65 18.48 -6.09
C ALA A 6 20.10 18.37 -5.58
N SER A 7 21.08 18.37 -6.49
CA SER A 7 22.51 18.35 -6.11
C SER A 7 22.98 19.64 -5.44
N TYR A 8 22.44 20.80 -5.82
CA TYR A 8 22.83 22.09 -5.21
C TYR A 8 22.16 22.34 -3.84
N LEU A 9 20.97 21.77 -3.61
CA LEU A 9 20.32 21.82 -2.30
C LEU A 9 20.94 20.84 -1.29
N GLY A 10 21.62 19.79 -1.77
CA GLY A 10 22.31 18.80 -0.93
C GLY A 10 23.63 19.28 -0.29
N THR A 11 24.16 20.46 -0.67
CA THR A 11 25.38 21.04 -0.08
C THR A 11 25.11 22.06 1.01
N ILE A 12 23.87 22.56 1.13
CA ILE A 12 23.50 23.66 2.05
C ILE A 12 22.64 23.21 3.25
N LEU A 13 22.04 22.01 3.20
CA LEU A 13 21.33 21.42 4.33
C LEU A 13 21.86 19.99 4.52
N PRO A 14 22.26 19.57 5.75
CA PRO A 14 22.55 18.18 6.02
C PRO A 14 21.22 17.41 6.06
N THR A 15 20.61 17.18 4.90
CA THR A 15 19.55 16.20 4.74
C THR A 15 20.20 14.84 4.89
N VAL A 16 19.94 14.20 6.03
CA VAL A 16 20.43 12.87 6.37
C VAL A 16 19.73 11.85 5.43
N CYS A 17 20.19 11.74 4.19
CA CYS A 17 19.95 10.61 3.31
C CYS A 17 21.16 9.70 3.46
N PRO A 18 21.15 8.69 4.34
CA PRO A 18 22.20 7.70 4.33
C PRO A 18 22.13 6.98 2.99
N VAL A 19 23.12 7.21 2.12
CA VAL A 19 23.36 6.35 0.95
C VAL A 19 23.43 4.93 1.47
N ALA A 20 22.45 4.09 1.10
CA ALA A 20 22.41 2.71 1.53
C ALA A 20 23.75 2.05 1.18
N PRO A 21 24.51 1.56 2.18
CA PRO A 21 25.78 0.92 1.92
C PRO A 21 25.56 -0.25 0.95
N PRO A 22 26.48 -0.47 -0.01
CA PRO A 22 26.32 -1.48 -1.04
C PRO A 22 26.01 -2.85 -0.41
N GLY A 23 24.84 -3.41 -0.74
CA GLY A 23 24.32 -4.67 -0.19
C GLY A 23 23.06 -4.52 0.70
N ALA A 24 22.73 -3.33 1.21
CA ALA A 24 21.54 -3.12 2.04
C ALA A 24 20.22 -2.99 1.24
N GLN A 25 20.31 -2.58 -0.04
CA GLN A 25 19.17 -2.46 -0.95
C GLN A 25 18.37 -3.76 -1.10
N ALA A 26 19.07 -4.89 -1.24
CA ALA A 26 18.43 -6.19 -1.45
C ALA A 26 17.51 -6.59 -0.28
N TYR A 27 17.81 -6.14 0.94
CA TYR A 27 16.97 -6.42 2.11
C TYR A 27 15.78 -5.46 2.17
N ALA A 28 15.95 -4.19 1.81
CA ALA A 28 14.85 -3.24 1.71
C ALA A 28 13.82 -3.64 0.64
N ASP A 29 14.29 -4.12 -0.52
CA ASP A 29 13.45 -4.60 -1.62
C ASP A 29 12.64 -5.86 -1.24
N GLN A 30 13.24 -6.76 -0.45
CA GLN A 30 12.55 -7.95 0.04
C GLN A 30 11.43 -7.60 1.03
N MET A 31 11.68 -6.70 1.98
CA MET A 31 10.68 -6.32 2.97
C MET A 31 9.51 -5.59 2.32
N THR A 32 9.78 -4.66 1.41
CA THR A 32 8.74 -3.95 0.66
C THR A 32 7.94 -4.92 -0.22
N GLY A 33 8.60 -5.90 -0.83
CA GLY A 33 7.95 -6.99 -1.57
C GLY A 33 7.00 -7.85 -0.70
N TYR A 34 7.44 -8.29 0.48
CA TYR A 34 6.60 -9.07 1.40
C TYR A 34 5.39 -8.28 1.88
N VAL A 35 5.55 -6.98 2.16
CA VAL A 35 4.44 -6.11 2.57
C VAL A 35 3.42 -5.96 1.45
N MET A 36 3.86 -5.73 0.20
CA MET A 36 2.96 -5.62 -0.94
C MET A 36 2.15 -6.89 -1.15
N TRP A 37 2.78 -8.07 -1.08
CA TRP A 37 2.09 -9.35 -1.17
C TRP A 37 1.16 -9.60 0.02
N GLY A 38 1.58 -9.23 1.24
CA GLY A 38 0.75 -9.34 2.44
C GLY A 38 -0.55 -8.53 2.32
N VAL A 39 -0.47 -7.28 1.85
CA VAL A 39 -1.65 -6.43 1.66
C VAL A 39 -2.56 -6.97 0.55
N LEU A 40 -2.00 -7.52 -0.55
CA LEU A 40 -2.81 -8.16 -1.60
C LEU A 40 -3.61 -9.36 -1.08
N ILE A 41 -3.00 -10.20 -0.24
CA ILE A 41 -3.69 -11.34 0.36
C ILE A 41 -4.82 -10.86 1.29
N LEU A 42 -4.56 -9.85 2.12
CA LEU A 42 -5.60 -9.26 2.99
C LEU A 42 -6.76 -8.68 2.19
N LEU A 43 -6.48 -8.05 1.05
CA LEU A 43 -7.51 -7.51 0.16
C LEU A 43 -8.34 -8.64 -0.47
N GLY A 44 -7.69 -9.73 -0.90
CA GLY A 44 -8.37 -10.93 -1.40
C GLY A 44 -9.28 -11.59 -0.35
N ILE A 45 -8.79 -11.77 0.87
CA ILE A 45 -9.58 -12.33 1.99
C ILE A 45 -10.76 -11.40 2.31
N GLY A 46 -10.55 -10.08 2.34
CA GLY A 46 -11.61 -9.10 2.60
C GLY A 46 -12.77 -9.21 1.60
N VAL A 47 -12.46 -9.41 0.32
CA VAL A 47 -13.49 -9.65 -0.72
C VAL A 47 -14.24 -10.96 -0.48
N ILE A 48 -13.53 -12.05 -0.17
CA ILE A 48 -14.15 -13.36 0.12
C ILE A 48 -15.09 -13.26 1.33
N VAL A 49 -14.65 -12.59 2.40
CA VAL A 49 -15.47 -12.40 3.62
C VAL A 49 -16.69 -11.53 3.34
N GLY A 50 -16.55 -10.46 2.55
CA GLY A 50 -17.68 -9.62 2.13
C GLY A 50 -18.71 -10.41 1.30
N LEU A 51 -18.23 -11.23 0.36
CA LEU A 51 -19.09 -12.13 -0.42
C LEU A 51 -19.80 -13.16 0.47
N GLY A 52 -19.06 -13.76 1.41
CA GLY A 52 -19.59 -14.71 2.39
C GLY A 52 -20.67 -14.09 3.28
N ALA A 53 -20.51 -12.83 3.68
CA ALA A 53 -21.52 -12.10 4.45
C ALA A 53 -22.80 -11.82 3.64
N ILE A 54 -22.67 -11.54 2.34
CA ILE A 54 -23.83 -11.34 1.44
C ILE A 54 -24.57 -12.65 1.23
N VAL A 55 -23.86 -13.72 0.87
CA VAL A 55 -24.47 -15.05 0.64
C VAL A 55 -25.07 -15.60 1.94
N GLY A 56 -24.32 -15.55 3.05
CA GLY A 56 -24.81 -15.96 4.37
C GLY A 56 -26.01 -15.14 4.84
N GLY A 57 -26.00 -13.82 4.65
CA GLY A 57 -27.12 -12.95 4.99
C GLY A 57 -28.40 -13.28 4.22
N ARG A 58 -28.29 -13.73 2.96
CA ARG A 58 -29.42 -14.20 2.14
C ARG A 58 -29.95 -15.56 2.60
N VAL A 59 -29.05 -16.49 2.95
CA VAL A 59 -29.42 -17.84 3.41
C VAL A 59 -30.11 -17.79 4.79
N PHE A 60 -29.61 -16.96 5.70
CA PHE A 60 -30.15 -16.86 7.06
C PHE A 60 -31.28 -15.83 7.21
N SER A 61 -31.78 -15.24 6.11
CA SER A 61 -32.84 -14.20 6.13
C SER A 61 -32.56 -13.06 7.11
N MET A 62 -31.28 -12.71 7.32
CA MET A 62 -30.85 -11.63 8.21
C MET A 62 -30.47 -10.39 7.39
N PRO A 63 -31.38 -9.39 7.26
CA PRO A 63 -31.13 -8.22 6.42
C PRO A 63 -29.99 -7.34 6.93
N HIS A 64 -29.61 -7.44 8.20
CA HIS A 64 -28.51 -6.66 8.76
C HIS A 64 -27.14 -7.12 8.25
N ALA A 65 -26.94 -8.43 8.07
CA ALA A 65 -25.69 -9.01 7.61
C ALA A 65 -25.40 -8.67 6.13
N SER A 66 -26.42 -8.70 5.27
CA SER A 66 -26.25 -8.40 3.84
C SER A 66 -25.93 -6.92 3.59
N LYS A 67 -26.43 -5.99 4.42
CA LYS A 67 -26.06 -4.57 4.32
C LYS A 67 -24.60 -4.34 4.73
N GLY A 68 -24.15 -5.01 5.79
CA GLY A 68 -22.75 -4.99 6.21
C GLY A 68 -21.81 -5.53 5.13
N GLY A 69 -22.20 -6.61 4.44
CA GLY A 69 -21.40 -7.21 3.37
C GLY A 69 -21.21 -6.32 2.13
N ILE A 70 -22.19 -5.50 1.76
CA ILE A 70 -22.06 -4.55 0.63
C ILE A 70 -21.15 -3.37 1.00
N VAL A 71 -21.27 -2.87 2.24
CA VAL A 71 -20.41 -1.78 2.72
C VAL A 71 -18.95 -2.23 2.79
N SER A 72 -18.68 -3.46 3.24
CA SER A 72 -17.31 -3.99 3.24
C SER A 72 -16.75 -4.17 1.83
N LEU A 73 -17.55 -4.63 0.86
CA LEU A 73 -17.13 -4.72 -0.54
C LEU A 73 -16.77 -3.34 -1.13
N THR A 74 -17.58 -2.33 -0.83
CA THR A 74 -17.33 -0.95 -1.27
C THR A 74 -16.00 -0.44 -0.69
N MET A 75 -15.75 -0.72 0.59
CA MET A 75 -14.51 -0.31 1.24
C MET A 75 -13.28 -1.05 0.70
N MET A 76 -13.41 -2.32 0.30
CA MET A 76 -12.33 -3.05 -0.37
C MET A 76 -11.99 -2.47 -1.75
N PHE A 77 -12.99 -1.98 -2.49
CA PHE A 77 -12.74 -1.25 -3.75
C PHE A 77 -11.93 0.03 -3.52
N ILE A 78 -12.29 0.83 -2.51
CA ILE A 78 -11.55 2.04 -2.14
C ILE A 78 -10.12 1.67 -1.70
N ALA A 79 -9.97 0.62 -0.89
CA ALA A 79 -8.65 0.11 -0.48
C ALA A 79 -7.81 -0.37 -1.67
N GLY A 80 -8.42 -0.98 -2.68
CA GLY A 80 -7.74 -1.39 -3.91
C GLY A 80 -7.20 -0.22 -4.72
N ILE A 81 -7.95 0.89 -4.78
CA ILE A 81 -7.47 2.13 -5.39
C ILE A 81 -6.31 2.71 -4.58
N ALA A 82 -6.45 2.78 -3.26
CA ALA A 82 -5.38 3.27 -2.38
C ALA A 82 -4.09 2.44 -2.52
N TYR A 83 -4.21 1.12 -2.66
CA TYR A 83 -3.07 0.23 -2.88
C TYR A 83 -2.27 0.57 -4.14
N MET A 84 -2.92 1.09 -5.19
CA MET A 84 -2.23 1.53 -6.42
C MET A 84 -1.62 2.94 -6.29
N VAL A 85 -2.18 3.80 -5.45
CA VAL A 85 -1.77 5.21 -5.32
C VAL A 85 -0.69 5.42 -4.25
N VAL A 86 -0.69 4.63 -3.18
CA VAL A 86 0.24 4.80 -2.05
C VAL A 86 1.70 4.50 -2.42
N PRO A 87 2.04 3.40 -3.12
CA PRO A 87 3.43 3.11 -3.48
C PRO A 87 4.13 4.22 -4.29
N PRO A 88 3.52 4.80 -5.36
CA PRO A 88 4.17 5.91 -6.08
C PRO A 88 4.22 7.20 -5.25
N MET A 89 3.28 7.43 -4.34
CA MET A 89 3.34 8.57 -3.41
C MET A 89 4.50 8.43 -2.43
N VAL A 90 4.69 7.23 -1.86
CA VAL A 90 5.82 6.96 -0.94
C VAL A 90 7.14 7.10 -1.69
N ALA A 91 7.26 6.53 -2.89
CA ALA A 91 8.44 6.69 -3.74
C ALA A 91 8.72 8.16 -4.11
N GLY A 92 7.67 8.98 -4.28
CA GLY A 92 7.79 10.42 -4.54
C GLY A 92 8.26 11.23 -3.33
N ILE A 93 7.91 10.82 -2.10
CA ILE A 93 8.30 11.49 -0.85
C ILE A 93 9.70 11.07 -0.40
N THR A 94 10.05 9.79 -0.53
CA THR A 94 11.35 9.27 -0.09
C THR A 94 12.50 9.62 -1.04
N GLY A 95 12.20 9.98 -2.30
CA GLY A 95 13.21 10.34 -3.29
C GLY A 95 14.17 9.18 -3.62
N SER A 96 15.01 9.36 -4.63
CA SER A 96 15.95 8.35 -5.12
C SER A 96 17.18 8.13 -4.23
N GLY A 97 17.08 8.43 -2.92
CA GLY A 97 18.22 8.40 -1.98
C GLY A 97 17.88 7.98 -0.55
N CYS A 98 16.62 7.69 -0.22
CA CYS A 98 16.20 7.01 1.00
C CYS A 98 15.52 5.68 0.65
N VAL A 99 16.20 4.89 -0.17
CA VAL A 99 15.99 3.45 -0.28
C VAL A 99 17.12 2.76 0.45
#